data_AF-A0A1Y6BM69-F1
#
_entry.id   AF-A0A1Y6BM69-F1
#
_cell.length_a   1.000
_cell.length_b   1.000
_cell.length_c   1.000
_cell.angle_alpha   90.00
_cell.angle_beta   90.00
_cell.angle_gamma   90.00
#
_symmetry.space_group_name_H-M   'P 1'
#
loop_
_entity.id
_entity.type
_entity.pdbx_description
1 polymer ?
#
loop_
_entity_poly.entity_id
_entity_poly.type
_entity_poly.pdbx_seq_one_letter_code
_entity_poly.pdbx_strand_id
1 'polypeptide(L)'
;MAKVGRGVRAGSVGTGSVGTGGGETSGGPGVAAGGDARAAKKKLRKVERQERILGELRASPAIRISQLAEEYRVSTETIRRDLDDLSRRGMLNRTYGGASARAFAFEPALSERHKEHVEERQRVGALAARAIRPGQVLMIDVGSTTVHFARRLSAELKDLTVITNSFGVATVLSANPTIAVILCPGRYDGREGSVFGSDAVAFLDRYNANVAVISASGLTADGPNDVNPNAAAIKRAMLGRSATGLLLLDHSKYDLLTLENVCPLDEIDVLVSDQAPPAPLGRALKRAEVAVELAGEGGRGDADRLARLLQGEVPRPDAAKPAGTRRRA
;
A
#
# COMPACT_ATOMS: atom_id res chain seq x y z
N MET A 1 40.58 9.45 -44.33
CA MET A 1 39.94 10.44 -45.23
C MET A 1 38.61 10.80 -44.59
N ALA A 2 38.22 12.01 -44.19
CA ALA A 2 38.73 13.40 -44.17
C ALA A 2 38.23 13.97 -42.81
N LYS A 3 38.91 14.77 -41.96
CA LYS A 3 39.68 16.02 -42.04
C LYS A 3 38.85 17.31 -42.32
N VAL A 4 38.93 18.24 -41.34
CA VAL A 4 38.82 19.72 -41.39
C VAL A 4 37.40 20.31 -41.34
N GLY A 5 37.07 21.42 -40.64
CA GLY A 5 37.80 22.46 -39.86
C GLY A 5 36.80 23.27 -39.00
N ARG A 6 37.14 23.81 -37.81
CA ARG A 6 37.84 25.06 -37.45
C ARG A 6 37.22 26.39 -37.94
N GLY A 7 36.94 27.27 -36.95
CA GLY A 7 36.77 28.75 -37.02
C GLY A 7 35.82 29.19 -35.89
N VAL A 8 36.17 29.84 -34.76
CA VAL A 8 37.04 30.97 -34.33
C VAL A 8 36.48 32.38 -34.61
N ARG A 9 36.50 33.19 -33.53
CA ARG A 9 36.33 34.66 -33.33
C ARG A 9 34.96 35.09 -32.75
N ALA A 10 34.81 35.77 -31.60
CA ALA A 10 35.54 36.81 -30.84
C ALA A 10 35.24 38.27 -31.24
N GLY A 11 34.92 39.10 -30.22
CA GLY A 11 34.76 40.57 -30.24
C GLY A 11 33.29 41.00 -30.01
N SER A 12 32.90 42.01 -29.22
CA SER A 12 33.56 43.18 -28.60
C SER A 12 32.55 43.80 -27.58
N VAL A 13 32.89 44.04 -26.31
CA VAL A 13 33.27 45.33 -25.68
C VAL A 13 32.58 46.61 -26.22
N GLY A 14 31.90 47.32 -25.31
CA GLY A 14 31.64 48.77 -25.30
C GLY A 14 30.81 49.11 -24.04
N THR A 15 31.31 49.72 -22.95
CA THR A 15 31.91 51.04 -22.64
C THR A 15 30.98 52.26 -22.75
N GLY A 16 30.82 52.95 -21.62
CA GLY A 16 30.43 54.36 -21.49
C GLY A 16 28.94 54.58 -21.20
N SER A 17 28.48 55.51 -20.36
CA SER A 17 29.15 56.56 -19.58
C SER A 17 28.13 57.22 -18.63
N VAL A 18 28.58 57.51 -17.41
CA VAL A 18 28.45 58.77 -16.65
C VAL A 18 27.19 59.63 -16.80
N GLY A 19 26.50 59.83 -15.67
CA GLY A 19 25.60 60.96 -15.41
C GLY A 19 25.76 61.43 -13.97
N THR A 20 26.49 62.53 -13.79
CA THR A 20 26.79 63.23 -12.52
C THR A 20 25.80 64.37 -12.24
N GLY A 21 25.50 64.59 -10.97
CA GLY A 21 24.89 65.81 -10.42
C GLY A 21 23.99 65.44 -9.23
N GLY A 22 24.22 65.81 -7.97
CA GLY A 22 24.99 66.92 -7.42
C GLY A 22 24.05 67.73 -6.52
N GLY A 23 24.20 67.64 -5.21
CA GLY A 23 23.36 68.35 -4.23
C GLY A 23 23.67 67.94 -2.78
N GLU A 24 24.73 68.53 -2.23
CA GLU A 24 25.11 68.58 -0.80
C GLU A 24 24.02 69.34 0.00
N THR A 25 23.79 69.25 1.31
CA THR A 25 24.59 69.26 2.56
C THR A 25 23.64 68.78 3.70
N SER A 26 23.97 68.19 4.86
CA SER A 26 24.93 68.57 5.91
C SER A 26 24.89 67.57 7.09
N GLY A 27 26.05 67.24 7.68
CA GLY A 27 26.23 66.98 9.14
C GLY A 27 25.98 65.58 9.73
N GLY A 28 27.04 64.82 10.05
CA GLY A 28 27.00 63.63 10.94
C GLY A 28 27.35 63.97 12.40
N PRO A 29 27.77 63.01 13.27
CA PRO A 29 27.69 61.54 13.17
C PRO A 29 27.07 60.88 14.43
N GLY A 30 26.64 59.62 14.31
CA GLY A 30 26.19 58.82 15.47
C GLY A 30 25.86 57.38 15.09
N VAL A 31 26.88 56.53 15.05
CA VAL A 31 26.80 55.10 14.77
C VAL A 31 26.14 54.38 15.95
N ALA A 32 25.02 53.70 15.72
CA ALA A 32 24.59 52.59 16.56
C ALA A 32 23.96 51.48 15.71
N ALA A 33 24.56 50.30 15.84
CA ALA A 33 24.38 49.07 15.08
C ALA A 33 22.99 48.41 15.17
N GLY A 34 22.71 47.56 14.15
CA GLY A 34 21.99 46.28 14.27
C GLY A 34 20.46 46.40 14.30
N GLY A 35 19.68 45.84 13.37
CA GLY A 35 19.80 44.48 12.84
C GLY A 35 19.14 43.49 13.80
N ASP A 36 17.86 43.19 13.61
CA ASP A 36 17.45 41.85 13.17
C ASP A 36 15.93 41.69 13.11
N ALA A 37 15.45 41.61 11.87
CA ALA A 37 14.26 40.86 11.54
C ALA A 37 14.54 39.37 11.81
N ARG A 38 14.01 38.82 12.90
CA ARG A 38 14.01 37.37 13.11
C ARG A 38 12.62 36.86 13.46
N ALA A 39 11.80 36.69 12.43
CA ALA A 39 10.71 35.73 12.47
C ALA A 39 11.31 34.35 12.78
N ALA A 40 11.12 33.86 14.00
CA ALA A 40 11.53 32.52 14.40
C ALA A 40 10.75 31.49 13.55
N LYS A 41 11.38 30.98 12.48
CA LYS A 41 10.81 29.93 11.63
C LYS A 41 10.68 28.64 12.43
N LYS A 42 9.44 28.17 12.57
CA LYS A 42 9.01 26.99 13.34
C LYS A 42 9.72 25.71 12.86
N LYS A 43 10.24 24.91 13.80
CA LYS A 43 10.87 23.60 13.53
C LYS A 43 9.83 22.63 12.94
N LEU A 44 10.16 21.99 11.82
CA LEU A 44 9.27 21.03 11.15
C LEU A 44 8.89 19.90 12.12
N ARG A 45 7.58 19.65 12.24
CA ARG A 45 7.07 18.51 13.02
C ARG A 45 7.47 17.21 12.33
N LYS A 46 7.61 16.14 13.11
CA LYS A 46 8.06 14.81 12.61
C LYS A 46 7.21 14.33 11.42
N VAL A 47 5.88 14.38 11.54
CA VAL A 47 4.94 13.96 10.48
C VAL A 47 5.14 14.77 9.20
N GLU A 48 5.16 16.10 9.31
CA GLU A 48 5.37 16.99 8.18
C GLU A 48 6.73 16.77 7.50
N ARG A 49 7.78 16.51 8.29
CA ARG A 49 9.12 16.20 7.78
C ARG A 49 9.13 14.86 7.03
N GLN A 50 8.50 13.83 7.58
CA GLN A 50 8.37 12.53 6.94
C GLN A 50 7.57 12.59 5.63
N GLU A 51 6.48 13.36 5.58
CA GLU A 51 5.72 13.59 4.35
C GLU A 51 6.57 14.27 3.26
N ARG A 52 7.37 15.27 3.64
CA ARG A 52 8.30 15.94 2.70
C ARG A 52 9.39 15.02 2.19
N ILE A 53 10.00 14.19 3.05
CA ILE A 53 11.00 13.18 2.66
C ILE A 53 10.43 12.23 1.60
N LEU A 54 9.20 11.74 1.81
CA LEU A 54 8.54 10.86 0.84
C LEU A 54 8.20 11.61 -0.45
N GLY A 55 7.80 12.88 -0.36
CA GLY A 55 7.59 13.75 -1.50
C GLY A 55 8.86 13.91 -2.34
N GLU A 56 10.01 14.16 -1.70
CA GLU A 56 11.30 14.25 -2.39
C GLU A 56 11.71 12.94 -3.06
N LEU A 57 11.45 11.79 -2.42
CA LEU A 57 11.71 10.49 -3.03
C LEU A 57 10.89 10.20 -4.30
N ARG A 58 9.75 10.89 -4.48
CA ARG A 58 8.97 10.81 -5.73
C ARG A 58 9.64 11.60 -6.86
N ALA A 59 10.36 12.66 -6.54
CA ALA A 59 11.07 13.50 -7.51
C ALA A 59 12.52 13.03 -7.76
N SER A 60 13.16 12.46 -6.74
CA SER A 60 14.53 11.94 -6.79
C SER A 60 14.58 10.53 -6.21
N PRO A 61 15.00 9.51 -6.98
CA PRO A 61 14.97 8.11 -6.54
C PRO A 61 15.94 7.82 -5.38
N ALA A 62 16.85 8.73 -5.05
CA ALA A 62 17.71 8.64 -3.88
C ALA A 62 17.91 10.01 -3.22
N ILE A 63 18.02 9.99 -1.90
CA ILE A 63 18.23 11.16 -1.04
C ILE A 63 19.33 10.87 -0.02
N ARG A 64 20.07 11.90 0.39
CA ARG A 64 21.15 11.79 1.39
C ARG A 64 20.72 12.38 2.72
N ILE A 65 21.13 11.73 3.81
CA ILE A 65 20.85 12.20 5.18
C ILE A 65 21.40 13.61 5.42
N SER A 66 22.61 13.88 4.93
CA SER A 66 23.28 15.18 5.11
C SER A 66 22.50 16.32 4.44
N GLN A 67 21.97 16.08 3.24
CA GLN A 67 21.19 17.06 2.49
C GLN A 67 19.87 17.41 3.21
N LEU A 68 19.12 16.39 3.63
CA LEU A 68 17.87 16.58 4.37
C LEU A 68 18.09 17.29 5.72
N ALA A 69 19.19 16.97 6.40
CA ALA A 69 19.53 17.57 7.68
C ALA A 69 19.79 19.08 7.54
N GLU A 70 20.50 19.46 6.48
CA GLU A 70 20.76 20.86 6.14
C GLU A 70 19.47 21.59 5.71
N GLU A 71 18.71 21.01 4.78
CA GLU A 71 17.48 21.60 4.23
C GLU A 71 16.42 21.83 5.31
N TYR A 72 16.21 20.82 6.18
CA TYR A 72 15.21 20.88 7.23
C TYR A 72 15.73 21.47 8.54
N ARG A 73 17.02 21.83 8.60
CA ARG A 73 17.70 22.40 9.77
C ARG A 73 17.51 21.54 11.03
N VAL A 74 17.74 20.24 10.90
CA VAL A 74 17.70 19.26 11.99
C VAL A 74 19.00 18.46 12.03
N SER A 75 19.26 17.72 13.11
CA SER A 75 20.44 16.86 13.16
C SER A 75 20.33 15.70 12.17
N THR A 76 21.46 15.22 11.69
CA THR A 76 21.56 13.98 10.89
C THR A 76 20.94 12.79 11.62
N GLU A 77 21.07 12.72 12.94
CA GLU A 77 20.42 11.72 13.79
C GLU A 77 18.89 11.80 13.76
N THR A 78 18.32 13.01 13.67
CA THR A 78 16.87 13.20 13.53
C THR A 78 16.39 12.62 12.19
N ILE A 79 17.08 12.95 11.09
CA ILE A 79 16.77 12.38 9.77
C ILE A 79 16.98 10.87 9.76
N ARG A 80 18.04 10.37 10.39
CA ARG A 80 18.32 8.92 10.47
C ARG A 80 17.14 8.19 11.11
N ARG A 81 16.64 8.68 12.25
CA ARG A 81 15.45 8.12 12.92
C ARG A 81 14.19 8.19 12.05
N ASP A 82 13.99 9.30 11.33
CA ASP A 82 12.84 9.40 10.43
C ASP A 82 12.92 8.40 9.28
N LEU A 83 14.09 8.27 8.63
CA LEU A 83 14.30 7.30 7.56
C LEU A 83 14.19 5.87 8.09
N ASP A 84 14.66 5.58 9.30
CA ASP A 84 14.49 4.26 9.93
C ASP A 84 13.02 3.96 10.21
N ASP A 85 12.24 4.94 10.68
CA ASP A 85 10.80 4.79 10.85
C ASP A 85 10.06 4.58 9.51
N LEU A 86 10.39 5.37 8.50
CA LEU A 86 9.81 5.25 7.15
C LEU A 86 10.18 3.92 6.50
N SER A 87 11.43 3.45 6.70
CA SER A 87 11.89 2.15 6.21
C SER A 87 11.21 0.98 6.92
N ARG A 88 11.05 1.06 8.25
CA ARG A 88 10.27 0.06 9.01
C ARG A 88 8.82 -0.02 8.58
N ARG A 89 8.25 1.11 8.15
CA ARG A 89 6.91 1.19 7.55
C ARG A 89 6.89 0.82 6.07
N GLY A 90 8.01 0.35 5.50
CA GLY A 90 8.10 -0.11 4.12
C GLY A 90 7.99 0.99 3.05
N MET A 91 8.05 2.26 3.42
CA MET A 91 7.84 3.40 2.50
C MET A 91 9.09 3.82 1.72
N LEU A 92 10.28 3.37 2.15
CA LEU A 92 11.55 3.61 1.46
C LEU A 92 12.56 2.50 1.78
N ASN A 93 13.62 2.43 0.98
CA ASN A 93 14.77 1.55 1.24
C ASN A 93 15.92 2.34 1.85
N ARG A 94 16.55 1.80 2.89
CA ARG A 94 17.78 2.37 3.45
C ARG A 94 18.96 2.09 2.54
N THR A 95 19.80 3.10 2.36
CA THR A 95 21.07 2.98 1.64
C THR A 95 22.20 3.50 2.51
N TYR A 96 23.45 3.26 2.09
CA TYR A 96 24.60 3.80 2.79
C TYR A 96 24.58 5.34 2.73
N GLY A 97 24.31 5.99 3.88
CA GLY A 97 24.28 7.45 4.01
C GLY A 97 22.96 8.12 3.58
N GLY A 98 21.90 7.37 3.29
CA GLY A 98 20.68 7.91 2.70
C GLY A 98 19.48 6.97 2.71
N ALA A 99 18.56 7.27 1.82
CA ALA A 99 17.42 6.43 1.48
C ALA A 99 17.20 6.47 -0.03
N SER A 100 16.60 5.41 -0.58
CA SER A 100 16.10 5.39 -1.95
C SER A 100 14.61 5.09 -1.98
N ALA A 101 13.97 5.49 -3.07
CA ALA A 101 12.61 5.11 -3.35
C ALA A 101 12.52 3.58 -3.36
N ARG A 102 11.41 3.04 -2.86
CA ARG A 102 11.11 1.63 -3.03
C ARG A 102 10.71 1.42 -4.50
N ALA A 103 11.26 0.40 -5.14
CA ALA A 103 10.84 0.03 -6.48
C ALA A 103 9.36 -0.41 -6.44
N PHE A 104 8.50 0.23 -7.24
CA PHE A 104 7.06 -0.05 -7.33
C PHE A 104 6.73 -1.52 -7.64
N ALA A 105 7.66 -2.24 -8.29
CA ALA A 105 7.52 -3.63 -8.70
C ALA A 105 8.32 -4.60 -7.82
N PHE A 106 8.69 -4.22 -6.58
CA PHE A 106 9.43 -5.10 -5.67
C PHE A 106 8.63 -5.49 -4.43
N GLU A 107 8.41 -6.80 -4.31
CA GLU A 107 7.97 -7.46 -3.08
C GLU A 107 8.84 -8.71 -2.81
N PRO A 108 9.21 -8.98 -1.55
CA PRO A 108 9.89 -10.23 -1.18
C PRO A 108 9.11 -11.47 -1.63
N ALA A 109 9.81 -12.58 -1.84
CA ALA A 109 9.17 -13.84 -2.21
C ALA A 109 8.14 -14.25 -1.14
N LEU A 110 7.10 -15.01 -1.51
CA LEU A 110 6.08 -15.41 -0.55
C LEU A 110 6.67 -16.16 0.66
N SER A 111 7.71 -16.97 0.43
CA SER A 111 8.44 -17.71 1.47
C SER A 111 9.12 -16.82 2.51
N GLU A 112 9.56 -15.62 2.12
CA GLU A 112 10.13 -14.61 3.02
C GLU A 112 9.01 -13.87 3.75
N ARG A 113 7.96 -13.46 3.03
CA ARG A 113 6.79 -12.82 3.63
C ARG A 113 6.16 -13.69 4.71
N HIS A 114 6.13 -15.01 4.57
CA HIS A 114 5.65 -15.92 5.62
C HIS A 114 6.36 -15.80 6.98
N LYS A 115 7.55 -15.19 7.03
CA LYS A 115 8.35 -15.02 8.24
C LYS A 115 8.18 -13.63 8.87
N GLU A 116 7.48 -12.72 8.20
CA GLU A 116 7.25 -11.35 8.64
C GLU A 116 5.87 -11.20 9.28
N HIS A 117 5.76 -10.33 10.29
CA HIS A 117 4.49 -9.94 10.93
C HIS A 117 3.57 -11.14 11.25
N VAL A 118 4.16 -12.25 11.73
CA VAL A 118 3.48 -13.55 11.84
C VAL A 118 2.35 -13.48 12.86
N GLU A 119 2.57 -12.85 14.01
CA GLU A 119 1.57 -12.74 15.08
C GLU A 119 0.40 -11.85 14.66
N GLU A 120 0.69 -10.74 13.99
CA GLU A 120 -0.29 -9.83 13.39
C GLU A 120 -1.18 -10.58 12.39
N ARG A 121 -0.56 -11.32 11.46
CA ARG A 121 -1.28 -12.06 10.41
C ARG A 121 -2.07 -13.24 10.96
N GLN A 122 -1.58 -13.89 12.02
CA GLN A 122 -2.34 -14.89 12.77
C GLN A 122 -3.60 -14.29 13.39
N ARG A 123 -3.49 -13.11 14.03
CA ARG A 123 -4.65 -12.40 14.61
C ARG A 123 -5.66 -12.00 13.54
N VAL A 124 -5.20 -11.41 12.43
CA VAL A 124 -6.05 -11.04 11.29
C VAL A 124 -6.78 -12.26 10.72
N GLY A 125 -6.05 -13.34 10.46
CA GLY A 125 -6.64 -14.58 9.94
C GLY A 125 -7.63 -15.23 10.91
N ALA A 126 -7.35 -15.19 12.22
CA ALA A 126 -8.25 -15.73 13.24
C ALA A 126 -9.54 -14.92 13.37
N LEU A 127 -9.48 -13.59 13.36
CA LEU A 127 -10.68 -12.75 13.41
C LEU A 127 -11.55 -12.98 12.17
N ALA A 128 -10.92 -12.97 10.98
CA ALA A 128 -11.64 -13.19 9.73
C ALA A 128 -12.32 -14.57 9.67
N ALA A 129 -11.64 -15.63 10.13
CA ALA A 129 -12.18 -16.99 10.08
C ALA A 129 -13.45 -17.17 10.93
N ARG A 130 -13.57 -16.44 12.05
CA ARG A 130 -14.75 -16.51 12.93
C ARG A 130 -16.03 -15.99 12.29
N ALA A 131 -15.93 -15.18 11.25
CA ALA A 131 -17.09 -14.62 10.56
C ALA A 131 -17.60 -15.50 9.42
N ILE A 132 -16.85 -16.55 9.05
CA ILE A 132 -17.26 -17.52 8.05
C ILE A 132 -18.27 -18.49 8.68
N ARG A 133 -19.32 -18.82 7.92
CA ARG A 133 -20.34 -19.80 8.32
C ARG A 133 -20.18 -21.11 7.53
N PRO A 134 -20.51 -22.27 8.12
CA PRO A 134 -20.61 -23.53 7.38
C PRO A 134 -21.53 -23.40 6.15
N GLY A 135 -21.25 -24.17 5.10
CA GLY A 135 -22.00 -24.16 3.84
C GLY A 135 -21.60 -23.06 2.86
N GLN A 136 -20.72 -22.13 3.24
CA GLN A 136 -20.28 -21.05 2.35
C GLN A 136 -19.29 -21.51 1.28
N VAL A 137 -19.38 -20.85 0.12
CA VAL A 137 -18.39 -20.92 -0.95
C VAL A 137 -17.46 -19.71 -0.84
N LEU A 138 -16.15 -19.96 -0.74
CA LEU A 138 -15.14 -18.92 -0.63
C LEU A 138 -14.21 -18.95 -1.85
N MET A 139 -13.86 -17.77 -2.37
CA MET A 139 -12.70 -17.61 -3.26
C MET A 139 -11.55 -17.05 -2.43
N ILE A 140 -10.43 -17.74 -2.34
CA ILE A 140 -9.28 -17.29 -1.51
C ILE A 140 -8.07 -17.09 -2.42
N ASP A 141 -7.56 -15.87 -2.46
CA ASP A 141 -6.32 -15.54 -3.17
C ASP A 141 -5.07 -15.95 -2.36
N VAL A 142 -3.93 -16.00 -3.05
CA VAL A 142 -2.63 -16.15 -2.41
C VAL A 142 -2.29 -14.99 -1.48
N GLY A 143 -1.55 -15.29 -0.42
CA GLY A 143 -1.06 -14.33 0.55
C GLY A 143 -0.54 -14.99 1.81
N SER A 144 0.45 -14.37 2.47
CA SER A 144 0.92 -14.87 3.76
C SER A 144 -0.18 -14.84 4.82
N THR A 145 -1.00 -13.77 4.83
CA THR A 145 -2.16 -13.62 5.71
C THR A 145 -3.29 -14.60 5.38
N THR A 146 -3.58 -14.84 4.10
CA THR A 146 -4.65 -15.78 3.69
C THR A 146 -4.32 -17.22 4.04
N VAL A 147 -3.03 -17.60 4.09
CA VAL A 147 -2.60 -18.91 4.62
C VAL A 147 -2.89 -19.03 6.13
N HIS A 148 -2.70 -17.97 6.91
CA HIS A 148 -3.10 -17.99 8.34
C HIS A 148 -4.61 -18.11 8.52
N PHE A 149 -5.39 -17.39 7.71
CA PHE A 149 -6.85 -17.55 7.65
C PHE A 149 -7.25 -18.99 7.30
N ALA A 150 -6.64 -19.58 6.26
CA ALA A 150 -6.89 -20.96 5.85
C ALA A 150 -6.59 -21.98 6.96
N ARG A 151 -5.54 -21.77 7.76
CA ARG A 151 -5.21 -22.64 8.91
C ARG A 151 -6.33 -22.63 9.95
N ARG A 152 -6.92 -21.47 10.19
CA ARG A 152 -8.04 -21.34 11.14
C ARG A 152 -9.30 -21.99 10.61
N LEU A 153 -9.62 -21.81 9.33
CA LEU A 153 -10.74 -22.52 8.69
C LEU A 153 -10.56 -24.04 8.78
N SER A 154 -9.38 -24.55 8.42
CA SER A 154 -9.07 -25.99 8.47
C SER A 154 -9.26 -26.58 9.88
N ALA A 155 -8.88 -25.83 10.92
CA ALA A 155 -8.98 -26.27 12.31
C ALA A 155 -10.39 -26.16 12.92
N GLU A 156 -11.18 -25.15 12.54
CA GLU A 156 -12.38 -24.75 13.28
C GLU A 156 -13.69 -24.94 12.51
N LEU A 157 -13.66 -24.96 11.18
CA LEU A 157 -14.85 -24.91 10.33
C LEU A 157 -15.07 -26.24 9.60
N LYS A 158 -16.30 -26.44 9.11
CA LYS A 158 -16.71 -27.60 8.34
C LYS A 158 -17.63 -27.19 7.19
N ASP A 159 -17.78 -28.10 6.23
CA ASP A 159 -18.75 -27.99 5.15
C ASP A 159 -18.57 -26.73 4.30
N LEU A 160 -17.31 -26.41 3.96
CA LEU A 160 -16.97 -25.27 3.10
C LEU A 160 -16.62 -25.76 1.69
N THR A 161 -16.88 -24.92 0.69
CA THR A 161 -16.26 -25.06 -0.63
C THR A 161 -15.30 -23.89 -0.83
N VAL A 162 -14.04 -24.18 -1.14
CA VAL A 162 -13.01 -23.16 -1.35
C VAL A 162 -12.44 -23.29 -2.75
N ILE A 163 -12.51 -22.20 -3.51
CA ILE A 163 -11.84 -22.04 -4.80
C ILE A 163 -10.60 -21.17 -4.57
N THR A 164 -9.42 -21.63 -4.94
CA THR A 164 -8.18 -20.88 -4.71
C THR A 164 -7.20 -21.03 -5.86
N ASN A 165 -6.39 -20.02 -6.10
CA ASN A 165 -5.20 -20.10 -6.96
C ASN A 165 -3.94 -20.50 -6.17
N SER A 166 -3.99 -20.43 -4.84
CA SER A 166 -2.84 -20.62 -3.97
C SER A 166 -2.62 -22.08 -3.61
N PHE A 167 -1.42 -22.58 -3.90
CA PHE A 167 -1.03 -23.93 -3.49
C PHE A 167 -0.98 -24.05 -1.97
N GLY A 168 -0.44 -23.05 -1.27
CA GLY A 168 -0.34 -23.05 0.19
C GLY A 168 -1.71 -23.10 0.88
N VAL A 169 -2.68 -22.33 0.40
CA VAL A 169 -4.07 -22.37 0.91
C VAL A 169 -4.69 -23.74 0.66
N ALA A 170 -4.57 -24.27 -0.57
CA ALA A 170 -5.12 -25.57 -0.92
C ALA A 170 -4.54 -26.70 -0.04
N THR A 171 -3.22 -26.72 0.16
CA THR A 171 -2.56 -27.73 1.01
C THR A 171 -3.05 -27.64 2.46
N VAL A 172 -3.12 -26.44 3.03
CA VAL A 172 -3.58 -26.25 4.42
C VAL A 172 -5.03 -26.73 4.63
N LEU A 173 -5.92 -26.40 3.70
CA LEU A 173 -7.33 -26.77 3.81
C LEU A 173 -7.55 -28.27 3.59
N SER A 174 -6.70 -28.92 2.79
CA SER A 174 -6.80 -30.36 2.52
C SER A 174 -6.67 -31.25 3.76
N ALA A 175 -6.12 -30.73 4.86
CA ALA A 175 -6.08 -31.41 6.15
C ALA A 175 -7.46 -31.64 6.78
N ASN A 176 -8.49 -30.89 6.35
CA ASN A 176 -9.87 -31.07 6.80
C ASN A 176 -10.72 -31.65 5.66
N PRO A 177 -11.15 -32.93 5.75
CA PRO A 177 -11.85 -33.62 4.67
C PRO A 177 -13.28 -33.11 4.41
N THR A 178 -13.81 -32.26 5.30
CA THR A 178 -15.13 -31.64 5.11
C THR A 178 -15.08 -30.38 4.25
N ILE A 179 -13.87 -29.89 3.92
CA ILE A 179 -13.67 -28.72 3.07
C ILE A 179 -13.36 -29.20 1.65
N ALA A 180 -14.27 -28.93 0.71
CA ALA A 180 -14.05 -29.18 -0.70
C ALA A 180 -13.13 -28.09 -1.28
N VAL A 181 -11.95 -28.48 -1.76
CA VAL A 181 -10.96 -27.54 -2.33
C VAL A 181 -10.93 -27.68 -3.86
N ILE A 182 -11.17 -26.58 -4.56
CA ILE A 182 -11.08 -26.44 -6.01
C ILE A 182 -9.87 -25.55 -6.33
N LEU A 183 -8.82 -26.14 -6.88
CA LEU A 183 -7.59 -25.41 -7.23
C LEU A 183 -7.65 -24.91 -8.68
N CYS A 184 -7.29 -23.64 -8.90
CA CYS A 184 -7.27 -23.05 -10.24
C CYS A 184 -6.23 -23.75 -11.15
N PRO A 185 -6.57 -24.00 -12.43
CA PRO A 185 -5.63 -24.54 -13.41
C PRO A 185 -4.71 -23.44 -13.95
N GLY A 186 -3.58 -23.83 -14.54
CA GLY A 186 -2.69 -22.92 -15.26
C GLY A 186 -1.22 -23.05 -14.84
N ARG A 187 -0.45 -21.99 -15.10
CA ARG A 187 0.98 -21.95 -14.81
C ARG A 187 1.23 -21.58 -13.34
N TYR A 188 1.92 -22.46 -12.64
CA TYR A 188 2.39 -22.23 -11.28
C TYR A 188 3.62 -21.32 -11.25
N ASP A 189 3.58 -20.30 -10.40
CA ASP A 189 4.71 -19.45 -10.06
C ASP A 189 5.26 -19.87 -8.69
N GLY A 190 6.48 -20.40 -8.67
CA GLY A 190 7.12 -20.88 -7.44
C GLY A 190 7.56 -19.78 -6.47
N ARG A 191 7.75 -18.53 -6.94
CA ARG A 191 8.10 -17.40 -6.08
C ARG A 191 6.88 -16.93 -5.27
N GLU A 192 5.73 -16.93 -5.93
CA GLU A 192 4.46 -16.52 -5.34
C GLU A 192 3.65 -17.69 -4.77
N GLY A 193 4.00 -18.95 -5.04
CA GLY A 193 3.29 -20.11 -4.52
C GLY A 193 1.85 -20.22 -5.04
N SER A 194 1.59 -19.76 -6.27
CA SER A 194 0.25 -19.62 -6.80
C SER A 194 0.19 -19.80 -8.31
N VAL A 195 -1.01 -20.10 -8.82
CA VAL A 195 -1.30 -20.18 -10.25
C VAL A 195 -1.84 -18.85 -10.75
N PHE A 196 -1.37 -18.42 -11.92
CA PHE A 196 -1.84 -17.21 -12.57
C PHE A 196 -2.06 -17.39 -14.07
N GLY A 197 -2.60 -16.35 -14.72
CA GLY A 197 -2.77 -16.27 -16.16
C GLY A 197 -4.24 -16.33 -16.58
N SER A 198 -4.47 -16.20 -17.89
CA SER A 198 -5.80 -16.15 -18.49
C SER A 198 -6.65 -17.38 -18.18
N ASP A 199 -6.03 -18.57 -18.11
CA ASP A 199 -6.75 -19.82 -17.84
C ASP A 199 -7.34 -19.83 -16.43
N ALA A 200 -6.58 -19.35 -15.45
CA ALA A 200 -7.03 -19.23 -14.08
C ALA A 200 -8.14 -18.16 -13.93
N VAL A 201 -8.02 -17.03 -14.63
CA VAL A 201 -9.06 -15.98 -14.67
C VAL A 201 -10.35 -16.53 -15.27
N ALA A 202 -10.27 -17.12 -16.48
CA ALA A 202 -11.43 -17.70 -17.16
C ALA A 202 -12.06 -18.86 -16.37
N PHE A 203 -11.24 -19.61 -15.63
CA PHE A 203 -11.73 -20.64 -14.71
C PHE A 203 -12.55 -20.04 -13.57
N LEU A 204 -12.03 -19.00 -12.90
CA LEU A 204 -12.73 -18.31 -11.80
C LEU A 204 -14.08 -17.72 -12.25
N ASP A 205 -14.16 -17.20 -13.47
CA ASP A 205 -15.37 -16.61 -14.05
C ASP A 205 -16.56 -17.58 -14.16
N ARG A 206 -16.31 -18.90 -14.09
CA ARG A 206 -17.35 -19.94 -14.14
C ARG A 206 -18.08 -20.13 -12.82
N TYR A 207 -17.50 -19.65 -11.71
CA TYR A 207 -18.01 -19.90 -10.37
C TYR A 207 -18.64 -18.65 -9.77
N ASN A 208 -19.40 -18.83 -8.69
CA ASN A 208 -19.84 -17.75 -7.82
C ASN A 208 -19.47 -18.12 -6.39
N ALA A 209 -19.07 -17.14 -5.59
CA ALA A 209 -18.75 -17.33 -4.20
C ALA A 209 -19.53 -16.36 -3.31
N ASN A 210 -19.73 -16.75 -2.05
CA ASN A 210 -20.26 -15.84 -1.04
C ASN A 210 -19.23 -14.76 -0.74
N VAL A 211 -17.97 -15.13 -0.54
CA VAL A 211 -16.91 -14.21 -0.12
C VAL A 211 -15.65 -14.41 -0.96
N ALA A 212 -15.11 -13.33 -1.51
CA ALA A 212 -13.74 -13.25 -2.00
C ALA A 212 -12.83 -12.79 -0.86
N VAL A 213 -11.89 -13.62 -0.46
CA VAL A 213 -10.88 -13.31 0.55
C VAL A 213 -9.56 -13.04 -0.16
N ILE A 214 -9.18 -11.78 -0.24
CA ILE A 214 -7.97 -11.35 -0.95
C ILE A 214 -6.92 -10.79 0.01
N SER A 215 -5.66 -10.82 -0.43
CA SER A 215 -4.57 -10.06 0.16
C SER A 215 -4.09 -8.98 -0.82
N ALA A 216 -3.14 -8.13 -0.41
CA ALA A 216 -2.55 -7.13 -1.29
C ALA A 216 -1.09 -6.82 -0.89
N SER A 217 -0.28 -6.40 -1.87
CA SER A 217 1.09 -5.91 -1.63
C SER A 217 1.10 -4.52 -0.99
N GLY A 218 0.01 -3.78 -1.12
CA GLY A 218 -0.19 -2.47 -0.50
C GLY A 218 -1.65 -2.02 -0.51
N LEU A 219 -1.98 -1.02 0.31
CA LEU A 219 -3.30 -0.39 0.37
C LEU A 219 -3.14 1.13 0.44
N THR A 220 -3.69 1.83 -0.55
CA THR A 220 -3.69 3.30 -0.62
C THR A 220 -5.11 3.84 -0.60
N ALA A 221 -5.25 5.17 -0.64
CA ALA A 221 -6.56 5.83 -0.74
C ALA A 221 -7.30 5.52 -2.06
N ASP A 222 -6.61 4.96 -3.07
CA ASP A 222 -7.20 4.60 -4.36
C ASP A 222 -7.63 3.13 -4.42
N GLY A 223 -7.17 2.29 -3.50
CA GLY A 223 -7.52 0.86 -3.47
C GLY A 223 -6.39 -0.06 -3.03
N PRO A 224 -6.64 -1.38 -3.02
CA PRO A 224 -5.60 -2.39 -2.88
C PRO A 224 -4.67 -2.36 -4.10
N ASN A 225 -3.37 -2.55 -3.87
CA ASN A 225 -2.35 -2.59 -4.92
C ASN A 225 -1.56 -3.90 -4.86
N ASP A 226 -1.10 -4.36 -6.02
CA ASP A 226 -0.25 -5.53 -6.17
C ASP A 226 1.01 -5.18 -6.98
N VAL A 227 2.12 -5.88 -6.73
CA VAL A 227 3.34 -5.74 -7.55
C VAL A 227 3.26 -6.57 -8.83
N ASN A 228 2.37 -7.57 -8.87
CA ASN A 228 2.21 -8.51 -9.98
C ASN A 228 0.85 -8.30 -10.67
N PRO A 229 0.84 -7.81 -11.94
CA PRO A 229 -0.39 -7.64 -12.72
C PRO A 229 -1.24 -8.90 -12.85
N ASN A 230 -0.61 -10.07 -12.88
CA ASN A 230 -1.35 -11.33 -12.96
C ASN A 230 -2.07 -11.64 -11.63
N ALA A 231 -1.48 -11.27 -10.51
CA ALA A 231 -2.12 -11.41 -9.20
C ALA A 231 -3.26 -10.39 -9.02
N ALA A 232 -3.11 -9.18 -9.57
CA ALA A 232 -4.20 -8.19 -9.64
C ALA A 232 -5.38 -8.72 -10.48
N ALA A 233 -5.11 -9.33 -11.64
CA ALA A 233 -6.14 -9.91 -12.49
C ALA A 233 -6.93 -11.03 -11.81
N ILE A 234 -6.26 -11.92 -11.06
CA ILE A 234 -6.93 -12.96 -10.27
C ILE A 234 -7.84 -12.36 -9.20
N LYS A 235 -7.35 -11.39 -8.42
CA LYS A 235 -8.14 -10.73 -7.38
C LYS A 235 -9.37 -10.05 -7.97
N ARG A 236 -9.24 -9.36 -9.11
CA ARG A 236 -10.37 -8.76 -9.84
C ARG A 236 -11.41 -9.80 -10.25
N ALA A 237 -11.00 -10.95 -10.78
CA ALA A 237 -11.92 -12.03 -11.11
C ALA A 237 -12.63 -12.56 -9.86
N MET A 238 -11.91 -12.80 -8.76
CA MET A 238 -12.51 -13.27 -7.51
C MET A 238 -13.54 -12.29 -6.94
N LEU A 239 -13.20 -10.99 -6.88
CA LEU A 239 -14.11 -9.93 -6.44
C LEU A 239 -15.34 -9.83 -7.37
N GLY A 240 -15.11 -9.86 -8.68
CA GLY A 240 -16.15 -9.82 -9.71
C GLY A 240 -17.09 -11.03 -9.72
N ARG A 241 -16.75 -12.12 -9.04
CA ARG A 241 -17.54 -13.35 -8.92
C ARG A 241 -18.01 -13.65 -7.49
N SER A 242 -17.84 -12.70 -6.59
CA SER A 242 -18.26 -12.84 -5.20
C SER A 242 -19.34 -11.82 -4.80
N ALA A 243 -20.14 -12.18 -3.80
CA ALA A 243 -21.13 -11.28 -3.21
C ALA A 243 -20.48 -10.22 -2.29
N THR A 244 -19.44 -10.64 -1.55
CA THR A 244 -18.70 -9.79 -0.61
C THR A 244 -17.20 -9.86 -0.85
N GLY A 245 -16.51 -8.71 -0.89
CA GLY A 245 -15.06 -8.58 -0.93
C GLY A 245 -14.47 -8.36 0.47
N LEU A 246 -13.66 -9.31 0.93
CA LEU A 246 -12.95 -9.28 2.21
C LEU A 246 -11.43 -9.14 1.96
N LEU A 247 -10.86 -8.01 2.36
CA LEU A 247 -9.42 -7.73 2.30
C LEU A 247 -8.77 -8.05 3.65
N LEU A 248 -7.77 -8.95 3.63
CA LEU A 248 -6.94 -9.28 4.79
C LEU A 248 -5.55 -8.68 4.64
N LEU A 249 -5.19 -7.77 5.54
CA LEU A 249 -3.96 -7.00 5.40
C LEU A 249 -3.43 -6.54 6.75
N ASP A 250 -2.12 -6.67 6.98
CA ASP A 250 -1.46 -6.11 8.17
C ASP A 250 -0.98 -4.67 7.93
N HIS A 251 -0.78 -3.92 9.01
CA HIS A 251 -0.48 -2.50 9.00
C HIS A 251 0.79 -2.12 8.20
N SER A 252 1.72 -3.05 7.99
CA SER A 252 2.94 -2.81 7.20
C SER A 252 2.63 -2.50 5.73
N LYS A 253 1.41 -2.82 5.26
CA LYS A 253 0.97 -2.64 3.88
C LYS A 253 0.22 -1.32 3.66
N TYR A 254 -0.02 -0.53 4.70
CA TYR A 254 -0.68 0.77 4.58
C TYR A 254 0.17 1.81 3.85
N ASP A 255 -0.49 2.63 3.04
CA ASP A 255 0.10 3.71 2.24
C ASP A 255 1.21 3.23 1.28
N LEU A 256 1.26 1.92 0.99
CA LEU A 256 2.16 1.34 0.01
C LEU A 256 1.52 1.35 -1.37
N LEU A 257 2.07 2.19 -2.25
CA LEU A 257 1.73 2.21 -3.67
C LEU A 257 2.65 1.25 -4.42
N THR A 258 2.07 0.31 -5.17
CA THR A 258 2.79 -0.66 -6.00
C THR A 258 2.35 -0.56 -7.46
N LEU A 259 2.87 -1.46 -8.31
CA LEU A 259 2.76 -1.38 -9.76
C LEU A 259 1.31 -1.24 -10.28
N GLU A 260 0.37 -2.02 -9.76
CA GLU A 260 -1.00 -2.04 -10.27
C GLU A 260 -2.02 -1.87 -9.13
N ASN A 261 -2.96 -0.96 -9.32
CA ASN A 261 -4.17 -0.89 -8.51
C ASN A 261 -5.10 -2.03 -8.91
N VAL A 262 -5.51 -2.85 -7.93
CA VAL A 262 -6.34 -4.02 -8.16
C VAL A 262 -7.78 -3.61 -8.49
N CYS A 263 -8.36 -2.72 -7.69
CA CYS A 263 -9.73 -2.24 -7.81
C CYS A 263 -9.90 -0.94 -7.00
N PRO A 264 -10.90 -0.11 -7.30
CA PRO A 264 -11.24 1.02 -6.45
C PRO A 264 -11.68 0.55 -5.05
N LEU A 265 -11.49 1.41 -4.03
CA LEU A 265 -11.80 1.04 -2.64
C LEU A 265 -13.26 0.60 -2.42
N ASP A 266 -14.22 1.12 -3.17
CA ASP A 266 -15.64 0.83 -3.05
C ASP A 266 -16.04 -0.55 -3.63
N GLU A 267 -15.10 -1.29 -4.21
CA GLU A 267 -15.24 -2.71 -4.54
C GLU A 267 -14.86 -3.65 -3.38
N ILE A 268 -14.29 -3.12 -2.28
CA ILE A 268 -14.02 -3.87 -1.06
C ILE A 268 -15.11 -3.56 -0.03
N ASP A 269 -15.81 -4.58 0.47
CA ASP A 269 -16.83 -4.38 1.50
C ASP A 269 -16.20 -4.31 2.90
N VAL A 270 -15.18 -5.13 3.16
CA VAL A 270 -14.57 -5.24 4.50
C VAL A 270 -13.04 -5.34 4.46
N LEU A 271 -12.37 -4.56 5.30
CA LEU A 271 -10.95 -4.68 5.64
C LEU A 271 -10.80 -5.26 7.06
N VAL A 272 -10.05 -6.34 7.19
CA VAL A 272 -9.57 -6.84 8.49
C VAL A 272 -8.08 -6.57 8.62
N SER A 273 -7.67 -5.89 9.69
CA SER A 273 -6.26 -5.55 9.94
C SER A 273 -5.89 -5.61 11.41
N ASP A 274 -4.60 -5.66 11.73
CA ASP A 274 -4.08 -5.72 13.10
C ASP A 274 -4.02 -4.35 13.78
N GLN A 275 -4.00 -3.25 13.01
CA GLN A 275 -3.99 -1.88 13.53
C GLN A 275 -4.91 -0.96 12.71
N ALA A 276 -5.33 0.14 13.33
CA ALA A 276 -6.13 1.16 12.67
C ALA A 276 -5.36 1.80 11.49
N PRO A 277 -6.00 1.98 10.31
CA PRO A 277 -5.41 2.73 9.22
C PRO A 277 -5.04 4.17 9.62
N PRO A 278 -3.94 4.73 9.10
CA PRO A 278 -3.60 6.14 9.29
C PRO A 278 -4.75 7.07 8.85
N ALA A 279 -4.88 8.23 9.47
CA ALA A 279 -6.04 9.11 9.28
C ALA A 279 -6.40 9.44 7.80
N PRO A 280 -5.43 9.67 6.88
CA PRO A 280 -5.75 9.83 5.45
C PRO A 280 -6.42 8.60 4.84
N LEU A 281 -5.85 7.42 5.03
CA LEU A 281 -6.39 6.15 4.54
C LEU A 281 -7.72 5.80 5.22
N GLY A 282 -7.83 5.99 6.53
CA GLY A 282 -9.07 5.79 7.28
C GLY A 282 -10.23 6.67 6.78
N ARG A 283 -9.95 7.91 6.39
CA ARG A 283 -10.96 8.77 5.75
C ARG A 283 -11.36 8.28 4.37
N ALA A 284 -10.42 7.75 3.58
CA ALA A 284 -10.71 7.18 2.27
C ALA A 284 -11.60 5.93 2.39
N LEU A 285 -11.24 5.00 3.28
CA LEU A 285 -12.03 3.80 3.60
C LEU A 285 -13.45 4.16 4.05
N LYS A 286 -13.59 5.16 4.93
CA LYS A 286 -14.90 5.63 5.38
C LYS A 286 -15.75 6.21 4.24
N ARG A 287 -15.15 6.96 3.31
CA ARG A 287 -15.86 7.53 2.15
C ARG A 287 -16.28 6.47 1.13
N ALA A 288 -15.48 5.42 1.00
CA ALA A 288 -15.79 4.27 0.17
C ALA A 288 -16.67 3.23 0.88
N GLU A 289 -17.13 3.54 2.09
CA GLU A 289 -18.00 2.69 2.91
C GLU A 289 -17.42 1.30 3.25
N VAL A 290 -16.09 1.20 3.24
CA VAL A 290 -15.38 -0.02 3.62
C VAL A 290 -15.44 -0.19 5.13
N ALA A 291 -16.05 -1.28 5.60
CA ALA A 291 -16.04 -1.60 7.02
C ALA A 291 -14.63 -2.02 7.45
N VAL A 292 -14.12 -1.41 8.52
CA VAL A 292 -12.80 -1.76 9.09
C VAL A 292 -13.00 -2.52 10.38
N GLU A 293 -12.43 -3.72 10.46
CA GLU A 293 -12.39 -4.56 11.65
C GLU A 293 -10.95 -4.75 12.13
N LEU A 294 -10.72 -4.56 13.43
CA LEU A 294 -9.40 -4.60 14.02
C LEU A 294 -9.19 -5.88 14.83
N ALA A 295 -8.16 -6.64 14.46
CA ALA A 295 -7.70 -7.81 15.18
C ALA A 295 -6.70 -7.40 16.28
N GLY A 296 -7.17 -6.67 17.29
CA GLY A 296 -6.33 -6.11 18.36
C GLY A 296 -5.63 -7.17 19.24
N GLU A 297 -4.72 -6.71 20.10
CA GLU A 297 -4.05 -7.57 21.10
C GLU A 297 -5.08 -8.23 22.03
N GLY A 298 -4.99 -9.55 22.18
CA GLY A 298 -5.97 -10.37 22.91
C GLY A 298 -7.15 -10.88 22.07
N GLY A 299 -7.16 -10.67 20.75
CA GLY A 299 -8.18 -11.23 19.85
C GLY A 299 -9.56 -10.60 19.97
N ARG A 300 -9.63 -9.40 20.56
CA ARG A 300 -10.85 -8.59 20.64
C ARG A 300 -11.11 -7.91 19.30
N GLY A 301 -11.90 -8.56 18.47
CA GLY A 301 -12.59 -7.97 17.32
C GLY A 301 -14.05 -8.40 17.35
N ASP A 302 -14.94 -7.61 16.76
CA ASP A 302 -16.39 -7.89 16.78
C ASP A 302 -16.73 -8.89 15.66
N ALA A 303 -16.48 -10.17 15.94
CA ALA A 303 -16.73 -11.26 14.99
C ALA A 303 -18.20 -11.35 14.57
N ASP A 304 -19.13 -11.00 15.46
CA ASP A 304 -20.57 -10.99 15.16
C ASP A 304 -20.93 -9.88 14.18
N ARG A 305 -20.36 -8.68 14.37
CA ARG A 305 -20.47 -7.59 13.39
C ARG A 305 -19.85 -7.99 12.06
N LEU A 306 -18.66 -8.57 12.06
CA LEU A 306 -18.00 -9.03 10.84
C LEU A 306 -18.85 -10.09 10.12
N ALA A 307 -19.44 -11.04 10.85
CA ALA A 307 -20.32 -12.05 10.26
C ALA A 307 -21.54 -11.40 9.58
N ARG A 308 -22.21 -10.46 10.26
CA ARG A 308 -23.36 -9.72 9.69
C ARG A 308 -22.97 -8.95 8.42
N LEU A 309 -21.79 -8.32 8.41
CA LEU A 309 -21.26 -7.63 7.24
C LEU A 309 -21.03 -8.61 6.07
N LEU A 310 -20.43 -9.77 6.34
CA LEU A 310 -20.18 -10.79 5.30
C LEU A 310 -21.45 -11.41 4.72
N GLN A 311 -22.58 -11.36 5.44
CA GLN A 311 -23.89 -11.82 4.96
C GLN A 311 -24.73 -10.74 4.28
N GLY A 312 -24.26 -9.49 4.25
CA GLY A 312 -25.04 -8.37 3.76
C GLY A 312 -26.22 -7.98 4.66
N GLU A 313 -26.19 -8.37 5.94
CA GLU A 313 -27.25 -8.06 6.93
C GLU A 313 -27.14 -6.62 7.49
N VAL A 314 -26.06 -5.90 7.20
CA VAL A 314 -25.92 -4.47 7.52
C VAL A 314 -26.31 -3.65 6.28
N PRO A 315 -27.29 -2.72 6.37
CA PRO A 315 -27.73 -1.94 5.22
C PRO A 315 -26.57 -1.15 4.61
N ARG A 316 -26.37 -1.31 3.30
CA ARG A 316 -25.59 -0.36 2.51
C ARG A 316 -26.33 0.99 2.52
N PRO A 317 -25.68 2.12 2.82
CA PRO A 317 -26.19 3.41 2.39
C PRO A 317 -26.34 3.34 0.87
N ASP A 318 -27.55 3.51 0.37
CA ASP A 318 -27.92 3.47 -1.05
C ASP A 318 -27.72 2.11 -1.76
N ALA A 319 -28.75 1.28 -1.64
CA ALA A 319 -29.06 0.19 -2.57
C ALA A 319 -29.36 0.75 -3.98
N ALA A 320 -28.32 1.20 -4.67
CA ALA A 320 -28.31 1.51 -6.08
C ALA A 320 -26.90 1.30 -6.68
N LYS A 321 -26.28 0.13 -6.44
CA LYS A 321 -25.27 -0.37 -7.40
C LYS A 321 -26.04 -0.98 -8.57
N PRO A 322 -26.06 -0.39 -9.77
CA PRO A 322 -26.63 -1.06 -10.92
C PRO A 322 -25.82 -2.34 -11.17
N ALA A 323 -26.53 -3.45 -11.34
CA ALA A 323 -25.95 -4.63 -11.96
C ALA A 323 -25.56 -4.27 -13.41
N GLY A 324 -24.36 -3.76 -13.62
CA GLY A 324 -23.87 -3.36 -14.95
C GLY A 324 -22.63 -2.50 -14.83
N THR A 325 -21.47 -3.09 -14.57
CA THR A 325 -20.52 -3.42 -15.67
C THR A 325 -19.89 -4.81 -15.54
N ARG A 326 -20.54 -5.76 -14.84
CA ARG A 326 -20.17 -7.19 -14.96
C ARG A 326 -20.58 -7.67 -16.35
N ARG A 327 -19.66 -7.57 -17.31
CA ARG A 327 -19.83 -7.93 -18.72
C ARG A 327 -20.58 -9.27 -18.86
N ARG A 328 -21.83 -9.22 -19.30
CA ARG A 328 -22.40 -10.25 -20.15
C ARG A 328 -21.96 -9.93 -21.58
N ALA A 329 -20.88 -10.57 -22.00
CA ALA A 329 -20.55 -10.86 -23.39
C ALA A 329 -19.69 -12.12 -23.37
#